data_AF-A0AAV9U8Q1-F1
#
_entry.id   AF-A0AAV9U8Q1-F1
#
_cell.length_a   1.000
_cell.length_b   1.000
_cell.length_c   1.000
_cell.angle_alpha   90.00
_cell.angle_beta   90.00
_cell.angle_gamma   90.00
#
_symmetry.space_group_name_H-M   'P 1'
#
loop_
_entity.id
_entity.type
_entity.pdbx_description
1 polymer ?
#
loop_
_entity_poly.entity_id
_entity_poly.type
_entity_poly.pdbx_seq_one_letter_code
_entity_poly.pdbx_strand_id
1 'polypeptide(L)'
;MAFHNQGGRANYLSSIEPVQFKPPAIDIDKTHGHFIGNAVSYLSSIRSEDFNAPRALWERVFDEGARQRFVKNISGHMGNCHHEDAIKRMIAIFREVSPDLGSRLEQATGVKGYPGIKDLSFNGTHNGMTGDLKVANNTPSEKFGRNTGNNNAGPRYGTHGETTKIEGKL
;
A
#
# COMPACT_ATOMS: atom_id res chain seq x y z
N MET A 1 18.66 22.69 -31.97
CA MET A 1 19.54 23.87 -32.11
C MET A 1 19.17 24.86 -31.02
N ALA A 2 20.13 25.31 -30.20
CA ALA A 2 19.87 26.35 -29.21
C ALA A 2 19.90 27.71 -29.91
N PHE A 3 18.73 28.34 -30.08
CA PHE A 3 18.61 29.62 -30.79
C PHE A 3 19.03 30.83 -29.94
N HIS A 4 19.05 30.69 -28.60
CA HIS A 4 19.53 31.71 -27.66
C HIS A 4 20.32 31.06 -26.52
N ASN A 5 21.59 31.45 -26.36
CA ASN A 5 22.54 30.83 -25.41
C ASN A 5 22.99 31.77 -24.28
N GLN A 6 22.20 32.82 -23.98
CA GLN A 6 22.46 33.79 -22.91
C GLN A 6 23.83 34.52 -22.96
N GLY A 7 24.50 34.53 -24.11
CA GLY A 7 25.76 35.26 -24.32
C GLY A 7 26.91 34.71 -23.48
N GLY A 8 27.68 35.62 -22.86
CA GLY A 8 28.81 35.29 -21.99
C GLY A 8 28.45 35.03 -20.53
N ARG A 9 27.16 34.91 -20.20
CA ARG A 9 26.71 34.69 -18.82
C ARG A 9 27.29 33.37 -18.30
N ALA A 10 27.80 33.40 -17.08
CA ALA A 10 28.30 32.21 -16.41
C ALA A 10 27.24 31.09 -16.41
N ASN A 11 27.66 29.88 -16.79
CA ASN A 11 26.82 28.68 -16.75
C ASN A 11 26.77 28.03 -15.35
N TYR A 12 27.18 28.78 -14.32
CA TYR A 12 27.18 28.40 -12.91
C TYR A 12 26.74 29.61 -12.06
N LEU A 13 26.45 29.38 -10.78
CA LEU A 13 26.12 30.44 -9.83
C LEU A 13 27.40 31.21 -9.46
N SER A 14 27.73 32.23 -10.26
CA SER A 14 28.93 33.04 -10.08
C SER A 14 28.84 33.94 -8.86
N SER A 15 29.91 33.99 -8.07
CA SER A 15 30.09 34.98 -7.00
C SER A 15 30.50 36.36 -7.52
N ILE A 16 31.03 36.43 -8.75
CA ILE A 16 31.43 37.68 -9.41
C ILE A 16 30.21 38.36 -10.04
N GLU A 17 29.28 37.56 -10.57
CA GLU A 17 28.01 38.04 -11.16
C GLU A 17 26.81 37.25 -10.56
N PRO A 18 26.37 37.59 -9.34
CA PRO A 18 25.33 36.84 -8.65
C PRO A 18 23.95 36.99 -9.31
N VAL A 19 23.28 35.85 -9.51
CA VAL A 19 21.90 35.82 -10.00
C VAL A 19 20.94 36.13 -8.84
N GLN A 20 19.98 37.02 -9.08
CA GLN A 20 18.95 37.35 -8.09
C GLN A 20 17.81 36.32 -8.14
N PHE A 21 17.50 35.72 -7.00
CA PHE A 21 16.36 34.82 -6.84
C PHE A 21 15.15 35.58 -6.29
N LYS A 22 13.94 35.20 -6.72
CA LYS A 22 12.73 35.69 -6.08
C LYS A 22 12.58 34.99 -4.72
N PRO A 23 12.21 35.72 -3.64
CA PRO A 23 11.92 35.07 -2.37
C PRO A 23 10.74 34.10 -2.56
N PRO A 24 10.79 32.90 -1.94
CA PRO A 24 9.69 31.96 -2.01
C PRO A 24 8.44 32.57 -1.37
N ALA A 25 7.29 32.48 -2.05
CA ALA A 25 6.04 33.04 -1.56
C ALA A 25 5.42 32.21 -0.41
N ILE A 26 5.81 30.93 -0.32
CA ILE A 26 5.38 29.99 0.70
C ILE A 26 6.59 29.21 1.20
N ASP A 27 6.54 28.80 2.47
CA ASP A 27 7.49 27.87 3.05
C ASP A 27 7.20 26.46 2.51
N ILE A 28 7.96 26.07 1.48
CA ILE A 28 7.79 24.78 0.79
C ILE A 28 8.12 23.64 1.75
N ASP A 29 9.08 23.84 2.66
CA ASP A 29 9.53 22.84 3.63
C ASP A 29 8.44 22.53 4.67
N LYS A 30 7.58 23.50 5.02
CA LYS A 30 6.37 23.26 5.84
C LYS A 30 5.36 22.31 5.20
N THR A 31 5.35 22.21 3.87
CA THR A 31 4.29 21.51 3.13
C THR A 31 4.68 20.07 2.78
N HIS A 32 5.97 19.74 2.84
CA HIS A 32 6.47 18.40 2.55
C HIS A 32 6.61 17.55 3.82
N GLY A 33 6.09 16.32 3.78
CA GLY A 33 6.31 15.36 4.86
C GLY A 33 7.79 15.04 5.01
N HIS A 34 8.28 14.98 6.25
CA HIS A 34 9.62 14.48 6.52
C HIS A 34 9.69 12.99 6.13
N PHE A 35 10.42 12.67 5.05
CA PHE A 35 10.66 11.30 4.63
C PHE A 35 11.91 10.77 5.36
N ILE A 36 11.68 10.10 6.49
CA ILE A 36 12.72 9.36 7.21
C ILE A 36 12.45 7.88 7.01
N GLY A 37 13.38 7.15 6.41
CA GLY A 37 13.23 5.71 6.19
C GLY A 37 14.46 5.04 5.60
N ASN A 38 14.57 3.72 5.83
CA ASN A 38 15.53 2.88 5.16
C ASN A 38 14.96 2.38 3.82
N ALA A 39 15.84 2.00 2.89
CA ALA A 39 15.41 1.20 1.74
C ALA A 39 14.87 -0.15 2.24
N VAL A 40 13.67 -0.51 1.79
CA VAL A 40 12.93 -1.70 2.25
C VAL A 40 12.40 -2.48 1.06
N SER A 41 12.36 -3.81 1.17
CA SER A 41 11.98 -4.68 0.06
C SER A 41 10.48 -4.90 -0.11
N TYR A 42 9.67 -4.68 0.93
CA TYR A 42 8.21 -4.90 0.88
C TYR A 42 7.49 -3.78 1.61
N LEU A 43 6.85 -2.85 0.89
CA LEU A 43 6.23 -1.65 1.47
C LEU A 43 4.90 -1.92 2.22
N SER A 44 4.25 -3.06 1.99
CA SER A 44 2.91 -3.34 2.50
C SER A 44 2.83 -4.60 3.36
N SER A 45 1.90 -4.58 4.31
CA SER A 45 1.34 -5.77 4.95
C SER A 45 -0.17 -5.77 4.75
N ILE A 46 -0.73 -6.94 4.48
CA ILE A 46 -2.20 -7.12 4.48
C ILE A 46 -2.67 -7.09 5.92
N ARG A 47 -3.66 -6.27 6.22
CA ARG A 47 -4.26 -6.16 7.55
C ARG A 47 -5.79 -6.20 7.47
N SER A 48 -6.44 -6.37 8.62
CA SER A 48 -7.89 -6.41 8.69
C SER A 48 -8.54 -5.10 8.21
N GLU A 49 -7.85 -3.97 8.36
CA GLU A 49 -8.36 -2.66 7.93
C GLU A 49 -8.50 -2.54 6.41
N ASP A 50 -7.71 -3.29 5.63
CA ASP A 50 -7.78 -3.28 4.16
C ASP A 50 -9.13 -3.77 3.62
N PHE A 51 -9.86 -4.54 4.44
CA PHE A 51 -11.17 -5.11 4.09
C PHE A 51 -12.35 -4.21 4.48
N ASN A 52 -12.12 -3.11 5.21
CA ASN A 52 -13.20 -2.23 5.69
C ASN A 52 -13.94 -1.53 4.53
N ALA A 53 -13.22 -0.96 3.58
CA ALA A 53 -13.83 -0.28 2.44
C ALA A 53 -14.53 -1.25 1.47
N PRO A 54 -13.93 -2.39 1.07
CA PRO A 54 -14.64 -3.42 0.31
C PRO A 54 -15.90 -3.94 1.02
N ARG A 55 -15.85 -4.11 2.35
CA ARG A 55 -17.02 -4.55 3.13
C ARG A 55 -18.14 -3.51 3.09
N ALA A 56 -17.80 -2.23 3.27
CA ALA A 56 -18.76 -1.15 3.17
C ALA A 56 -19.42 -1.09 1.78
N LEU A 57 -18.66 -1.32 0.71
CA LEU A 57 -19.19 -1.42 -0.65
C LEU A 57 -20.22 -2.55 -0.77
N TRP A 58 -19.87 -3.75 -0.29
CA TRP A 58 -20.75 -4.92 -0.34
C TRP A 58 -22.02 -4.74 0.50
N GLU A 59 -21.87 -4.30 1.75
CA GLU A 59 -22.95 -4.30 2.74
C GLU A 59 -23.85 -3.07 2.65
N ARG A 60 -23.29 -1.90 2.30
CA ARG A 60 -24.00 -0.61 2.42
C ARG A 60 -24.31 0.05 1.08
N VAL A 61 -23.56 -0.27 0.03
CA VAL A 61 -23.72 0.40 -1.28
C VAL A 61 -24.41 -0.52 -2.28
N PHE A 62 -24.05 -1.80 -2.34
CA PHE A 62 -24.69 -2.73 -3.26
C PHE A 62 -26.09 -3.12 -2.80
N ASP A 63 -27.06 -2.95 -3.70
CA ASP A 63 -28.35 -3.63 -3.61
C ASP A 63 -28.23 -5.13 -3.95
N GLU A 64 -29.29 -5.89 -3.70
CA GLU A 64 -29.28 -7.34 -3.94
C GLU A 64 -29.05 -7.69 -5.43
N GLY A 65 -29.57 -6.88 -6.36
CA GLY A 65 -29.34 -7.10 -7.79
C GLY A 65 -27.87 -6.90 -8.18
N ALA A 66 -27.19 -5.91 -7.60
CA ALA A 66 -25.77 -5.65 -7.78
C ALA A 66 -24.94 -6.77 -7.17
N ARG A 67 -25.29 -7.26 -5.98
CA ARG A 67 -24.64 -8.42 -5.33
C ARG A 67 -24.72 -9.67 -6.21
N GLN A 68 -25.89 -9.96 -6.78
CA GLN A 68 -26.08 -11.10 -7.69
C GLN A 68 -25.25 -10.98 -8.97
N ARG A 69 -25.25 -9.79 -9.61
CA ARG A 69 -24.43 -9.53 -10.80
C ARG A 69 -22.93 -9.66 -10.49
N PHE A 70 -22.50 -9.13 -9.34
CA PHE A 70 -21.11 -9.22 -8.90
C PHE A 70 -20.66 -10.67 -8.71
N VAL A 71 -21.45 -11.47 -7.96
CA VAL A 71 -21.17 -12.90 -7.77
C VAL A 71 -21.14 -13.63 -9.10
N LYS A 72 -22.12 -13.41 -9.99
CA LYS A 72 -22.17 -14.03 -11.32
C LYS A 72 -20.94 -13.72 -12.17
N ASN A 73 -20.50 -12.46 -12.18
CA ASN A 73 -19.34 -12.04 -12.97
C ASN A 73 -18.06 -12.69 -12.45
N ILE A 74 -17.89 -12.71 -11.13
CA ILE A 74 -16.69 -13.26 -10.51
C ILE A 74 -16.67 -14.79 -10.65
N SER A 75 -17.75 -15.48 -10.28
CA SER A 75 -17.81 -16.93 -10.39
C SER A 75 -17.67 -17.40 -11.83
N GLY A 76 -18.27 -16.68 -12.78
CA GLY A 76 -18.11 -16.93 -14.21
C GLY A 76 -16.65 -16.80 -14.67
N HIS A 77 -15.91 -15.80 -14.18
CA HIS A 77 -14.49 -15.67 -14.48
C HIS A 77 -13.64 -16.76 -13.80
N MET A 78 -13.96 -17.08 -12.54
CA MET A 78 -13.27 -18.14 -11.78
C MET A 78 -13.46 -19.52 -12.40
N GLY A 79 -14.58 -19.77 -13.09
CA GLY A 79 -14.82 -21.01 -13.83
C GLY A 79 -13.82 -21.29 -14.96
N ASN A 80 -13.06 -20.27 -15.41
CA ASN A 80 -11.99 -20.44 -16.39
C ASN A 80 -10.67 -20.92 -15.76
N CYS A 81 -10.58 -20.97 -14.42
CA CYS A 81 -9.38 -21.41 -13.73
C CYS A 81 -9.40 -22.93 -13.51
N HIS A 82 -8.42 -23.62 -14.08
CA HIS A 82 -8.27 -25.07 -13.90
C HIS A 82 -7.61 -25.47 -12.57
N HIS A 83 -7.07 -24.51 -11.81
CA HIS A 83 -6.44 -24.76 -10.52
C HIS A 83 -7.44 -24.51 -9.38
N GLU A 84 -8.03 -25.58 -8.86
CA GLU A 84 -9.00 -25.51 -7.76
C GLU A 84 -8.42 -24.79 -6.52
N ASP A 85 -7.13 -24.96 -6.22
CA ASP A 85 -6.48 -24.26 -5.10
C ASP A 85 -6.49 -22.73 -5.25
N ALA A 86 -6.36 -22.23 -6.48
CA ALA A 86 -6.44 -20.80 -6.75
C ALA A 86 -7.86 -20.27 -6.48
N ILE A 87 -8.89 -21.03 -6.88
CA ILE A 87 -10.30 -20.74 -6.58
C ILE A 87 -10.51 -20.71 -5.06
N LYS A 88 -9.98 -21.69 -4.32
CA LYS A 88 -10.09 -21.76 -2.85
C LYS A 88 -9.49 -20.54 -2.15
N ARG A 89 -8.31 -20.09 -2.60
CA ARG A 89 -7.63 -18.89 -2.07
C ARG A 89 -8.39 -17.61 -2.38
N MET A 90 -8.95 -17.51 -3.59
CA MET A 90 -9.73 -16.34 -3.98
C MET A 90 -11.02 -16.21 -3.14
N ILE A 91 -11.73 -17.31 -2.92
CA ILE A 91 -12.89 -17.34 -2.02
C ILE A 91 -12.49 -16.91 -0.60
N ALA A 92 -11.32 -17.34 -0.13
CA ALA A 92 -10.81 -16.95 1.18
C ALA A 92 -10.58 -15.43 1.30
N ILE A 93 -10.05 -14.79 0.25
CA ILE A 93 -9.88 -13.32 0.21
C ILE A 93 -11.24 -12.61 0.26
N PHE A 94 -12.22 -13.05 -0.55
CA PHE A 94 -13.56 -12.45 -0.54
C PHE A 94 -14.33 -12.71 0.76
N ARG A 95 -14.04 -13.80 1.47
CA ARG A 95 -14.60 -14.08 2.79
C ARG A 95 -14.16 -13.07 3.84
N GLU A 96 -12.94 -12.53 3.75
CA GLU A 96 -12.48 -11.45 4.63
C GLU A 96 -13.27 -10.15 4.38
N VAL A 97 -13.75 -9.93 3.16
CA VAL A 97 -14.67 -8.82 2.84
C VAL A 97 -16.01 -9.04 3.55
N SER A 98 -16.67 -10.17 3.29
CA SER A 98 -17.91 -10.55 3.96
C SER A 98 -18.10 -12.07 3.94
N PRO A 99 -18.51 -12.70 5.06
CA PRO A 99 -18.85 -14.12 5.09
C PRO A 99 -19.93 -14.50 4.07
N ASP A 100 -20.94 -13.64 3.88
CA ASP A 100 -22.02 -13.83 2.90
C ASP A 100 -21.48 -13.91 1.46
N LEU A 101 -20.60 -12.97 1.08
CA LEU A 101 -19.97 -12.98 -0.23
C LEU A 101 -19.17 -14.27 -0.48
N GLY A 102 -18.39 -14.70 0.52
CA GLY A 102 -17.65 -15.96 0.47
C GLY A 102 -18.58 -17.15 0.23
N SER A 103 -19.66 -17.27 1.00
CA SER A 103 -20.63 -18.36 0.85
C SER A 103 -21.34 -18.37 -0.50
N ARG A 104 -21.72 -17.20 -1.03
CA ARG A 104 -22.32 -17.09 -2.37
C ARG A 104 -21.36 -17.53 -3.47
N LEU A 105 -20.06 -17.25 -3.34
CA LEU A 105 -19.04 -17.69 -4.29
C LEU A 105 -18.79 -19.21 -4.21
N GLU A 106 -18.80 -19.81 -3.02
CA GLU A 106 -18.71 -21.27 -2.88
C GLU A 106 -19.87 -21.98 -3.57
N GLN A 107 -21.09 -21.47 -3.39
CA GLN A 107 -22.28 -22.00 -4.06
C GLN A 107 -22.19 -21.86 -5.58
N ALA A 108 -21.75 -20.71 -6.07
CA ALA A 108 -21.67 -20.43 -7.50
C ALA A 108 -20.54 -21.17 -8.23
N THR A 109 -19.46 -21.51 -7.52
CA THR A 109 -18.29 -22.22 -8.09
C THR A 109 -18.28 -23.72 -7.80
N GLY A 110 -19.05 -24.19 -6.80
CA GLY A 110 -19.02 -25.57 -6.31
C GLY A 110 -17.75 -25.93 -5.53
N VAL A 111 -16.89 -24.95 -5.22
CA VAL A 111 -15.60 -25.16 -4.56
C VAL A 111 -15.65 -24.58 -3.14
N LYS A 112 -15.25 -25.37 -2.15
CA LYS A 112 -15.14 -24.91 -0.76
C LYS A 112 -13.82 -24.18 -0.53
N GLY A 113 -13.90 -22.87 -0.26
CA GLY A 113 -12.74 -22.02 -0.03
C GLY A 113 -12.12 -22.17 1.36
N TYR A 114 -10.89 -21.68 1.53
CA TYR A 114 -10.22 -21.69 2.83
C TYR A 114 -10.94 -20.79 3.84
N PRO A 115 -10.90 -21.13 5.15
CA PRO A 115 -11.64 -20.39 6.18
C PRO A 115 -11.30 -18.90 6.27
N GLY A 116 -10.12 -18.50 5.80
CA GLY A 116 -9.68 -17.11 5.69
C GLY A 116 -8.23 -17.08 5.19
N ILE A 117 -7.62 -15.89 5.21
CA ILE A 117 -6.25 -15.71 4.69
C ILE A 117 -5.19 -15.60 5.79
N LYS A 118 -5.59 -15.60 7.06
CA LYS A 118 -4.70 -15.38 8.21
C LYS A 118 -3.49 -16.31 8.25
N ASP A 119 -3.65 -17.55 7.80
CA ASP A 119 -2.61 -18.57 7.86
C ASP A 119 -1.76 -18.65 6.58
N LEU A 120 -2.14 -17.91 5.54
CA LEU A 120 -1.47 -17.93 4.24
C LEU A 120 -0.21 -17.06 4.24
N SER A 121 0.77 -17.44 3.43
CA SER A 121 1.88 -16.56 3.03
C SER A 121 1.68 -16.09 1.60
N PHE A 122 2.06 -14.84 1.36
CA PHE A 122 1.95 -14.20 0.05
C PHE A 122 3.32 -13.88 -0.50
N ASN A 123 3.39 -13.82 -1.83
CA ASN A 123 4.57 -13.34 -2.49
C ASN A 123 4.49 -11.81 -2.61
N GLY A 124 5.57 -11.12 -2.25
CA GLY A 124 5.66 -9.65 -2.38
C GLY A 124 4.96 -8.83 -1.29
N THR A 125 4.20 -9.42 -0.37
CA THR A 125 3.57 -8.71 0.75
C THR A 125 3.59 -9.52 2.03
N HIS A 126 3.76 -8.83 3.15
CA HIS A 126 3.61 -9.43 4.46
C HIS A 126 2.12 -9.68 4.76
N ASN A 127 1.83 -10.67 5.60
CA ASN A 127 0.48 -10.92 6.09
C ASN A 127 0.42 -10.61 7.59
N GLY A 128 -0.24 -9.51 7.93
CA GLY A 128 -0.48 -9.02 9.29
C GLY A 128 -1.93 -9.21 9.74
N MET A 129 -2.65 -10.17 9.16
CA MET A 129 -4.01 -10.53 9.59
C MET A 129 -4.02 -11.17 10.99
N THR A 130 -2.88 -11.64 11.48
CA THR A 130 -2.64 -12.09 12.85
C THR A 130 -1.76 -11.09 13.60
N GLY A 131 -1.76 -11.15 14.94
CA GLY A 131 -0.86 -10.33 15.77
C GLY A 131 0.62 -10.55 15.44
N ASP A 132 0.98 -11.76 14.98
CA ASP A 132 2.30 -12.07 14.43
C ASP A 132 2.32 -11.88 12.91
N LEU A 133 3.37 -11.21 12.41
CA LEU A 133 3.54 -10.92 10.99
C LEU A 133 4.10 -12.15 10.25
N LYS A 134 3.35 -12.70 9.30
CA LYS A 134 3.87 -13.70 8.36
C LYS A 134 4.64 -13.03 7.24
N VAL A 135 5.90 -13.43 7.09
CA VAL A 135 6.85 -12.83 6.15
C VAL A 135 6.55 -13.17 4.69
N ALA A 136 6.80 -12.22 3.79
CA ALA A 136 6.62 -12.40 2.36
C ALA A 136 7.58 -13.46 1.81
N ASN A 137 7.16 -14.18 0.77
CA ASN A 137 7.95 -15.18 0.06
C ASN A 137 8.50 -16.33 0.97
N ASN A 138 7.92 -16.53 2.17
CA ASN A 138 8.44 -17.45 3.20
C ASN A 138 9.95 -17.23 3.50
N THR A 139 10.43 -16.00 3.37
CA THR A 139 11.86 -15.69 3.56
C THR A 139 12.26 -15.75 5.04
N PRO A 140 13.54 -16.02 5.36
CA PRO A 140 14.00 -16.01 6.75
C PRO A 140 13.74 -14.65 7.42
N SER A 141 12.96 -14.67 8.51
CA SER A 141 12.46 -13.47 9.22
C SER A 141 13.53 -12.51 9.73
N GLU A 142 14.78 -12.97 9.86
CA GLU A 142 15.90 -12.19 10.42
C GLU A 142 16.39 -11.10 9.48
N LYS A 143 16.14 -11.24 8.16
CA LYS A 143 16.50 -10.25 7.15
C LYS A 143 15.32 -9.40 6.68
N PHE A 144 14.10 -9.90 6.86
CA PHE A 144 12.86 -9.25 6.44
C PHE A 144 11.79 -9.44 7.53
N GLY A 145 11.54 -8.40 8.33
CA GLY A 145 10.30 -8.31 9.10
C GLY A 145 10.25 -9.01 10.46
N ARG A 146 11.37 -9.15 11.19
CA ARG A 146 11.25 -9.13 12.66
C ARG A 146 11.00 -7.71 13.14
N ASN A 147 10.25 -7.59 14.22
CA ASN A 147 9.92 -6.38 14.96
C ASN A 147 11.18 -5.67 15.54
N THR A 148 12.11 -5.25 14.69
CA THR A 148 13.35 -4.55 15.04
C THR A 148 13.19 -3.04 14.89
N GLY A 149 11.96 -2.52 14.88
CA GLY A 149 11.71 -1.10 14.62
C GLY A 149 11.73 -0.71 13.14
N ASN A 150 11.75 -1.68 12.22
CA ASN A 150 11.55 -1.42 10.80
C ASN A 150 10.06 -1.60 10.42
N ASN A 151 9.28 -0.58 10.70
CA ASN A 151 7.88 -0.39 10.29
C ASN A 151 7.75 0.03 8.85
N ASN A 152 8.82 -0.03 8.06
CA ASN A 152 8.67 0.05 6.62
C ASN A 152 7.99 1.36 6.20
N ALA A 153 8.44 2.45 6.83
CA ALA A 153 7.91 3.81 6.75
C ALA A 153 6.47 4.04 7.25
N GLY A 154 5.78 3.03 7.79
CA GLY A 154 4.49 3.23 8.45
C GLY A 154 4.64 4.10 9.71
N PRO A 155 3.84 5.17 9.89
CA PRO A 155 3.96 6.03 11.07
C PRO A 155 3.75 5.22 12.36
N ARG A 156 4.62 5.45 13.35
CA ARG A 156 4.48 4.89 14.71
C ARG A 156 4.29 6.02 15.71
N TYR A 157 3.60 5.70 16.79
CA TYR A 157 3.50 6.60 17.94
C TYR A 157 4.92 6.94 18.45
N GLY A 158 5.24 8.23 18.55
CA GLY A 158 6.53 8.71 19.05
C GLY A 158 7.66 8.85 18.02
N THR A 159 7.39 8.72 16.71
CA THR A 159 8.43 8.88 15.66
C THR A 159 8.50 10.27 15.01
N HIS A 160 7.92 11.30 15.63
CA HIS A 160 8.06 12.68 15.17
C HIS A 160 9.40 13.24 15.67
N GLY A 161 10.26 13.72 14.76
CA GLY A 161 11.51 14.38 15.12
C GLY A 161 11.26 15.77 15.72
N GLU A 162 12.09 16.18 16.67
CA GLU A 162 12.11 17.57 17.14
C GLU A 162 12.65 18.50 16.03
N THR A 163 11.96 19.63 15.81
CA THR A 163 12.40 20.65 14.85
C THR A 163 13.76 21.24 15.25
N THR A 164 14.74 21.16 14.36
CA THR A 164 16.03 21.82 14.52
C THR A 164 15.85 23.33 14.41
N LYS A 165 16.31 24.09 15.41
CA LYS A 165 16.31 25.56 15.34
C LYS A 165 17.39 26.01 14.36
N ILE A 166 16.99 26.73 13.31
CA ILE A 166 17.93 27.41 12.42
C ILE A 166 18.22 28.77 13.04
N GLU A 167 19.48 29.00 13.42
CA GLU A 167 19.91 30.31 13.90
C GLU A 167 20.13 31.25 12.71
N GLY A 168 19.20 32.19 12.54
CA GLY A 168 19.27 33.28 11.57
C GLY A 168 18.08 34.21 11.74
N LYS A 169 18.32 35.51 11.89
CA LYS A 169 17.24 36.51 11.85
C LYS A 169 16.72 36.60 10.41
N LEU A 170 15.41 36.42 10.24
CA LEU A 170 14.69 36.86 9.05
C LEU A 170 14.86 38.38 8.85
#